data_AF-A0A261CCE5-F1
#
_entry.id   AF-A0A261CCE5-F1
#
_cell.length_a   1.000
_cell.length_b   1.000
_cell.length_c   1.000
_cell.angle_alpha   90.00
_cell.angle_beta   90.00
_cell.angle_gamma   90.00
#
_symmetry.space_group_name_H-M   'P 1'
#
loop_
_entity.id
_entity.type
_entity.pdbx_description
1 polymer ?
#
loop_
_entity_poly.entity_id
_entity_poly.type
_entity_poly.pdbx_seq_one_letter_code
_entity_poly.pdbx_strand_id
1 'polypeptide(L)'
;MCCIGVNSGGFYKSGVLHSRQFAHVVITAIQWMKCLALFVAPALVSVFVSEESNRIQWIWVFLVLGGCMIAINIISLFILTDQPAKWTETEEINEKL
;
A
#
# COMPACT_ATOMS: atom_id res chain seq x y z
N MET A 1 -18.70 -3.57 7.47
CA MET A 1 -17.97 -4.25 6.37
C MET A 1 -17.74 -3.37 5.14
N CYS A 2 -18.56 -2.36 4.83
CA CYS A 2 -18.48 -1.65 3.55
C CYS A 2 -17.29 -0.68 3.40
N CYS A 3 -16.79 -0.07 4.49
CA CYS A 3 -15.74 0.95 4.41
C CYS A 3 -14.32 0.39 4.23
N ILE A 4 -14.08 -0.88 4.64
CA ILE A 4 -12.76 -1.53 4.50
C ILE A 4 -12.42 -1.78 3.03
N GLY A 5 -13.45 -2.09 2.20
CA GLY A 5 -13.27 -2.32 0.77
C GLY A 5 -12.90 -1.07 -0.03
N VAL A 6 -13.25 0.12 0.45
CA VAL A 6 -13.00 1.38 -0.28
C VAL A 6 -11.51 1.72 -0.28
N ASN A 7 -10.84 1.47 0.85
CA ASN A 7 -9.44 1.85 1.03
C ASN A 7 -8.50 0.94 0.24
N SER A 8 -8.66 -0.38 0.39
CA SER A 8 -7.88 -1.34 -0.41
C SER A 8 -8.30 -1.35 -1.88
N GLY A 9 -9.60 -1.33 -2.19
CA GLY A 9 -10.09 -1.36 -3.57
C GLY A 9 -9.72 -0.11 -4.37
N GLY A 10 -9.74 1.07 -3.73
CA GLY A 10 -9.31 2.32 -4.34
C GLY A 10 -7.83 2.30 -4.71
N PHE A 11 -6.97 1.81 -3.81
CA PHE A 11 -5.53 1.70 -4.04
C PHE A 11 -5.18 0.75 -5.19
N TYR A 12 -5.84 -0.40 -5.30
CA TYR A 12 -5.60 -1.31 -6.43
C TYR A 12 -6.05 -0.69 -7.75
N LYS A 13 -7.22 -0.03 -7.75
CA LYS A 13 -7.77 0.56 -8.97
C LYS A 13 -6.93 1.72 -9.50
N SER A 14 -6.47 2.62 -8.63
CA SER A 14 -5.57 3.70 -9.02
C SER A 14 -4.24 3.18 -9.55
N GLY A 15 -3.66 2.14 -8.94
CA GLY A 15 -2.47 1.48 -9.45
C GLY A 15 -2.66 0.93 -10.87
N VAL A 16 -3.83 0.33 -11.15
CA VAL A 16 -4.19 -0.16 -12.49
C VAL A 16 -4.36 1.00 -13.49
N LEU A 17 -5.07 2.06 -13.11
CA LEU A 17 -5.29 3.22 -13.99
C LEU A 17 -3.98 3.92 -14.33
N HIS A 18 -3.09 4.05 -13.36
CA HIS A 18 -1.77 4.67 -13.54
C HIS A 18 -0.84 3.85 -14.44
N SER A 19 -0.86 2.52 -14.34
CA SER A 19 0.06 1.63 -15.05
C SER A 19 -0.49 1.02 -16.36
N ARG A 20 -1.79 1.17 -16.63
CA ARG A 20 -2.47 0.75 -17.87
C ARG A 20 -2.06 -0.66 -18.34
N GLN A 21 -1.28 -0.74 -19.43
CA GLN A 21 -0.83 -1.98 -20.07
C GLN A 21 0.11 -2.82 -19.18
N PHE A 22 0.79 -2.20 -18.22
CA PHE A 22 1.68 -2.87 -17.26
C PHE A 22 1.00 -3.15 -15.92
N ALA A 23 -0.32 -2.96 -15.82
CA ALA A 23 -1.08 -3.18 -14.59
C ALA A 23 -0.87 -4.57 -13.97
N HIS A 24 -0.77 -5.61 -14.81
CA HIS A 24 -0.58 -6.96 -14.30
C HIS A 24 0.74 -7.13 -13.53
N VAL A 25 1.82 -6.49 -14.01
CA VAL A 25 3.14 -6.50 -13.35
C VAL A 25 3.08 -5.71 -12.05
N VAL A 26 2.47 -4.51 -12.07
CA VAL A 26 2.35 -3.64 -10.90
C VAL A 26 1.52 -4.28 -9.80
N ILE A 27 0.37 -4.89 -10.12
CA ILE A 27 -0.45 -5.61 -9.14
C ILE A 27 0.34 -6.77 -8.53
N THR A 28 1.11 -7.51 -9.33
CA THR A 28 1.92 -8.63 -8.84
C THR A 28 2.99 -8.17 -7.85
N ALA A 29 3.66 -7.03 -8.14
CA ALA A 29 4.59 -6.41 -7.20
C ALA A 29 3.89 -5.96 -5.90
N ILE A 30 2.68 -5.41 -5.98
CA ILE A 30 1.90 -5.05 -4.79
C ILE A 30 1.59 -6.29 -3.95
N GLN A 31 1.18 -7.40 -4.56
CA GLN A 31 0.88 -8.63 -3.83
C GLN A 31 2.12 -9.21 -3.15
N TRP A 32 3.28 -9.15 -3.81
CA TRP A 32 4.54 -9.52 -3.19
C TRP A 32 4.87 -8.64 -1.97
N MET A 33 4.64 -7.32 -2.06
CA MET A 33 4.83 -6.41 -0.94
C MET A 33 3.92 -6.73 0.26
N LYS A 34 2.71 -7.27 0.04
CA LYS A 34 1.85 -7.73 1.14
C LYS A 34 2.43 -8.94 1.85
N CYS A 35 3.06 -9.85 1.11
CA CYS A 35 3.76 -10.99 1.70
C CYS A 35 4.94 -10.51 2.56
N LEU A 36 5.65 -9.46 2.13
CA LEU A 36 6.66 -8.82 2.98
C LEU A 36 6.04 -8.18 4.24
N ALA A 37 4.91 -7.50 4.10
CA ALA A 37 4.21 -6.89 5.22
C ALA A 37 3.75 -7.93 6.28
N LEU A 38 3.44 -9.16 5.86
CA LEU A 38 3.13 -10.27 6.78
C LEU A 38 4.29 -10.59 7.74
N PHE A 39 5.54 -10.37 7.33
CA PHE A 39 6.70 -10.56 8.20
C PHE A 39 6.93 -9.40 9.17
N VAL A 40 6.35 -8.22 8.91
CA VAL A 40 6.51 -7.04 9.78
C VAL A 40 5.83 -7.26 11.12
N ALA A 41 4.68 -7.93 11.16
CA ALA A 41 3.95 -8.20 12.41
C ALA A 41 4.78 -9.03 13.43
N PRO A 42 5.31 -10.23 13.09
CA PRO A 42 6.16 -10.99 14.01
C PRO A 42 7.50 -10.30 14.30
N ALA A 43 8.06 -9.53 13.34
CA ALA A 43 9.26 -8.74 13.59
C ALA A 43 9.02 -7.63 14.62
N LEU A 44 7.88 -6.93 14.54
CA LEU A 44 7.52 -5.87 15.47
C LEU A 44 7.27 -6.42 16.88
N VAL A 45 6.59 -7.57 16.98
CA VAL A 45 6.39 -8.28 18.25
C VAL A 45 7.74 -8.71 18.84
N SER A 46 8.66 -9.27 18.03
CA SER A 46 9.99 -9.67 18.49
C SER A 46 10.83 -8.50 19.02
N VAL A 47 10.59 -7.26 18.56
CA VAL A 47 11.34 -6.08 19.00
C VAL A 47 10.71 -5.43 20.23
N PHE A 48 9.38 -5.38 20.33
CA PHE A 48 8.67 -4.62 21.36
C PHE A 48 8.07 -5.47 22.49
N VAL A 49 7.89 -6.78 22.29
CA VAL A 49 7.31 -7.68 23.29
C VAL A 49 8.40 -8.61 23.81
N SER A 50 8.83 -8.38 25.05
CA SER A 50 9.70 -9.31 25.79
C SER A 50 8.90 -10.23 26.72
N GLU A 51 7.73 -9.78 27.18
CA GLU A 51 6.86 -10.52 28.10
C GLU A 51 5.42 -10.49 27.58
N GLU A 52 4.93 -11.63 27.07
CA GLU A 52 3.63 -11.72 26.37
C GLU A 52 2.44 -11.32 27.27
N SER A 53 2.57 -11.54 28.58
CA SER A 53 1.55 -11.25 29.60
C SER A 53 1.34 -9.75 29.85
N ASN A 54 2.30 -8.89 29.48
CA ASN A 54 2.22 -7.47 29.78
C ASN A 54 1.43 -6.69 28.72
N ARG A 55 0.20 -6.33 29.07
CA ARG A 55 -0.75 -5.56 28.23
C ARG A 55 -0.17 -4.23 27.72
N ILE A 56 0.73 -3.58 28.46
CA ILE A 56 1.28 -2.26 28.10
C ILE A 56 2.18 -2.36 26.86
N GLN A 57 2.92 -3.45 26.69
CA GLN A 57 3.81 -3.66 25.53
C GLN A 57 3.00 -3.81 24.23
N TRP A 58 1.88 -4.53 24.29
CA TRP A 58 0.97 -4.70 23.17
C TRP A 58 0.32 -3.39 22.71
N ILE A 59 -0.03 -2.50 23.64
CA ILE A 59 -0.59 -1.18 23.30
C ILE A 59 0.39 -0.40 22.41
N TRP A 60 1.68 -0.43 22.72
CA TRP A 60 2.71 0.23 21.89
C TRP A 60 2.81 -0.38 20.49
N VAL A 61 2.78 -1.71 20.37
CA VAL A 61 2.79 -2.41 19.07
C VAL A 61 1.60 -1.95 18.21
N PHE A 62 0.39 -1.96 18.76
CA PHE A 62 -0.81 -1.55 18.04
C PHE A 62 -0.84 -0.05 17.74
N LEU A 63 -0.30 0.79 18.62
CA LEU A 63 -0.25 2.24 18.43
C LEU A 63 0.73 2.61 17.31
N VAL A 64 1.89 1.97 17.25
CA VAL A 64 2.85 2.14 16.13
C VAL A 64 2.24 1.66 14.82
N LEU A 65 1.62 0.48 14.81
CA LEU A 65 1.01 -0.08 13.60
C LEU A 65 -0.15 0.78 13.10
N GLY A 66 -1.06 1.19 14.00
CA GLY A 66 -2.19 2.06 13.70
C GLY A 66 -1.76 3.45 13.27
N GLY A 67 -0.77 4.04 13.93
CA GLY A 67 -0.19 5.33 13.56
C GLY A 67 0.42 5.32 12.16
N CYS A 68 1.19 4.27 11.84
CA CYS A 68 1.75 4.08 10.50
C CYS A 68 0.65 3.97 9.44
N MET A 69 -0.43 3.25 9.75
CA MET A 69 -1.56 3.10 8.84
C MET A 69 -2.26 4.44 8.58
N ILE A 70 -2.45 5.28 9.59
CA ILE A 70 -3.02 6.64 9.43
C ILE A 70 -2.08 7.52 8.60
N ALA A 71 -0.78 7.50 8.88
CA ALA A 71 0.21 8.29 8.14
C ALA A 71 0.23 7.94 6.65
N ILE A 72 0.25 6.65 6.30
CA ILE A 72 0.21 6.20 4.90
C ILE A 72 -1.11 6.58 4.23
N ASN A 73 -2.23 6.56 4.94
CA ASN A 73 -3.52 7.01 4.38
C ASN A 73 -3.49 8.51 4.04
N ILE A 74 -2.86 9.34 4.87
CA ILE A 74 -2.72 10.78 4.59
C ILE A 74 -1.82 11.00 3.37
N ILE A 75 -0.66 10.33 3.33
CA ILE A 75 0.28 10.43 2.20
C ILE A 75 -0.38 9.95 0.90
N SER A 76 -1.17 8.89 0.99
CA SER A 76 -1.93 8.31 -0.11
C SER A 76 -2.83 9.34 -0.79
N LEU A 77 -3.50 10.21 -0.04
CA LEU A 77 -4.37 11.25 -0.62
C LEU A 77 -3.63 12.21 -1.57
N PHE A 78 -2.33 12.43 -1.38
CA PHE A 78 -1.53 13.32 -2.22
C PHE A 78 -0.83 12.61 -3.38
N ILE A 79 -0.46 11.34 -3.19
CA ILE A 79 0.35 10.58 -4.17
C ILE A 79 -0.51 9.83 -5.18
N LEU A 80 -1.68 9.35 -4.76
CA LEU A 80 -2.56 8.58 -5.65
C LEU A 80 -3.16 9.49 -6.70
N THR A 81 -2.59 9.44 -7.90
CA THR A 81 -3.14 10.08 -9.09
C THR A 81 -3.90 9.05 -9.92
N ASP A 82 -5.01 9.48 -10.52
CA ASP A 82 -5.77 8.73 -11.52
C ASP A 82 -5.17 8.87 -12.93
N GLN A 83 -4.23 9.81 -13.10
CA GLN A 83 -3.62 10.10 -14.39
C GLN A 83 -2.68 8.98 -14.85
N PRO A 84 -2.69 8.65 -16.16
CA PRO A 84 -1.80 7.64 -16.72
C PRO A 84 -0.35 8.10 -16.60
N ALA A 85 0.54 7.16 -16.28
CA ALA A 85 1.95 7.50 -16.13
C ALA A 85 2.58 7.83 -17.49
N LYS A 86 3.53 8.78 -17.51
CA LYS A 86 4.23 9.21 -18.73
C LYS A 86 4.93 8.06 -19.49
N TRP A 87 5.35 7.01 -18.76
CA TRP A 87 5.97 5.81 -19.33
C TRP A 87 4.96 4.81 -19.93
N THR A 88 3.66 5.09 -19.81
CA THR A 88 2.57 4.33 -20.44
C THR A 88 2.01 5.03 -21.68
N GLU A 89 2.49 6.22 -22.02
CA GLU A 89 2.17 6.86 -23.31
C GLU A 89 2.84 6.09 -24.44
N THR A 90 2.04 5.41 -25.26
CA THR A 90 2.50 4.80 -26.50
C THR A 90 2.95 5.91 -27.47
N GLU A 91 4.11 5.75 -28.09
CA GLU A 91 4.73 6.70 -29.03
C GLU A 91 3.86 7.09 -30.25
N GLU A 92 2.66 6.53 -30.42
CA GLU A 92 1.73 6.81 -31.54
C GLU A 92 1.27 8.28 -31.64
N ILE A 93 1.49 9.12 -30.62
CA ILE A 93 1.24 10.57 -30.71
C ILE A 93 2.39 11.33 -31.39
N ASN A 94 3.62 10.79 -31.41
CA ASN A 94 4.77 11.43 -32.04
C ASN A 94 4.89 11.18 -33.55
N GLU A 95 4.13 10.22 -34.10
CA GLU A 95 4.13 9.92 -35.54
C GLU A 95 3.05 10.71 -36.32
N LYS A 96 2.27 11.55 -35.63
CA LYS A 96 1.23 12.41 -36.22
C LYS A 96 1.51 13.91 -36.14
N LEU A 97 2.75 14.31 -35.80
CA LEU A 97 3.18 15.72 -35.84
C LEU A 97 4.09 15.99 -37.05
#